data_AF-A0A7C4T9J4-F1
#
_entry.id   AF-A0A7C4T9J4-F1
#
_cell.length_a   1.000
_cell.length_b   1.000
_cell.length_c   1.000
_cell.angle_alpha   90.00
_cell.angle_beta   90.00
_cell.angle_gamma   90.00
#
_symmetry.space_group_name_H-M   'P 1'
#
loop_
_entity.id
_entity.type
_entity.pdbx_description
1 polymer ?
#
loop_
_entity_poly.entity_id
_entity_poly.type
_entity_poly.pdbx_seq_one_letter_code
_entity_poly.pdbx_strand_id
1 'polypeptide(L)'
;MLTKIYNGFVKVLGDIKVFPYPMFILYDPGSYRIKGDEMREVMQAVQPGDILVRGYVNYLDGYLIPGFFSHAGLYLGRVDDDAKRFVKPQGMHLFRTGEQMVIHAMAEGVFMEDILNFCRCDYMMVLRRNTSIESEAARHISFDQVMAKALQQLGSPYDFQFNFSDIRKLSCTELVYVCCRDFITEYGIEPKKHRFIFFSKNILSPDDFVKSPLQKVWRSRVIPARAARKLGI
;
A
#
# COMPACT_ATOMS: atom_id res chain seq x y z
N MET A 1 3.18 33.40 -33.70
CA MET A 1 4.25 32.88 -32.81
C MET A 1 3.78 32.78 -31.36
N LEU A 2 3.17 33.83 -30.80
CA LEU A 2 2.56 33.84 -29.45
C LEU A 2 1.49 32.74 -29.22
N THR A 3 0.66 32.43 -30.21
CA THR A 3 -0.38 31.38 -30.11
C THR A 3 0.17 29.95 -30.03
N LYS A 4 1.37 29.67 -30.58
CA LYS A 4 2.03 28.36 -30.44
C LYS A 4 2.63 28.17 -29.05
N ILE A 5 3.19 29.23 -28.47
CA ILE A 5 3.73 29.24 -27.10
C ILE A 5 2.59 29.09 -26.09
N TYR A 6 1.48 29.81 -26.30
CA TYR A 6 0.29 29.71 -25.45
C TYR A 6 -0.34 28.30 -25.47
N ASN A 7 -0.53 27.70 -26.65
CA ASN A 7 -1.05 26.33 -26.75
C ASN A 7 -0.09 25.27 -26.17
N GLY A 8 1.23 25.50 -26.22
CA GLY A 8 2.22 24.66 -25.54
C GLY A 8 2.15 24.78 -24.02
N PHE A 9 1.98 25.99 -23.49
CA PHE A 9 1.84 26.25 -22.06
C PHE A 9 0.50 25.74 -21.48
N VAL A 10 -0.59 25.84 -22.25
CA VAL A 10 -1.92 25.32 -21.87
C VAL A 10 -1.96 23.80 -21.86
N LYS A 11 -1.23 23.11 -22.75
CA LYS A 11 -1.03 21.65 -22.64
C LYS A 11 -0.28 21.27 -21.37
N VAL A 12 0.86 21.92 -21.09
CA VAL A 12 1.67 21.66 -19.91
C VAL A 12 0.92 21.92 -18.60
N LEU A 13 0.02 22.91 -18.55
CA LEU A 13 -0.80 23.20 -17.37
C LEU A 13 -2.06 22.34 -17.26
N GLY A 14 -2.62 21.85 -18.36
CA GLY A 14 -3.76 20.92 -18.37
C GLY A 14 -3.40 19.52 -17.86
N ASP A 15 -2.13 19.14 -17.99
CA ASP A 15 -1.60 17.83 -17.56
C ASP A 15 -1.05 17.84 -16.13
N ILE A 16 -1.11 18.97 -15.43
CA ILE A 16 -0.67 19.12 -14.04
C ILE A 16 -1.87 19.10 -13.09
N LYS A 17 -2.08 17.95 -12.44
CA LYS A 17 -3.07 17.85 -11.36
C LYS A 17 -2.38 18.11 -10.04
N VAL A 18 -2.49 19.35 -9.56
CA VAL A 18 -2.01 19.75 -8.23
C VAL A 18 -3.06 19.38 -7.20
N PHE A 19 -2.69 18.51 -6.27
CA PHE A 19 -3.49 18.27 -5.06
C PHE A 19 -2.95 19.18 -3.95
N PRO A 20 -3.82 19.96 -3.28
CA PRO A 20 -3.37 21.05 -2.43
C PRO A 20 -2.72 20.59 -1.13
N TYR A 21 -2.95 19.35 -0.66
CA TYR A 21 -2.16 18.80 0.43
C TYR A 21 -2.27 17.27 0.57
N PRO A 22 -1.12 16.56 0.72
CA PRO A 22 0.22 17.08 0.52
C PRO A 22 0.44 17.40 -0.99
N MET A 23 1.43 18.25 -1.29
CA MET A 23 1.75 18.64 -2.67
C MET A 23 2.08 17.43 -3.54
N PHE A 24 1.14 17.03 -4.41
CA PHE A 24 1.40 16.11 -5.52
C PHE A 24 1.48 16.91 -6.83
N ILE A 25 2.55 16.73 -7.60
CA ILE A 25 2.60 17.13 -9.01
C ILE A 25 2.46 15.84 -9.82
N LEU A 26 1.25 15.59 -10.30
CA LEU A 26 1.04 14.66 -11.41
C LEU A 26 1.40 15.39 -12.70
N TYR A 27 2.28 14.81 -13.53
CA TYR A 27 2.51 15.29 -14.89
C TYR A 27 2.08 14.19 -15.86
N ASP A 28 0.98 14.44 -16.59
CA ASP A 28 0.39 13.53 -17.59
C ASP A 28 0.24 12.08 -17.09
N PRO A 29 -0.72 11.81 -16.19
CA PRO A 29 -1.10 10.42 -15.93
C PRO A 29 -1.77 9.90 -17.21
N GLY A 30 -0.99 9.28 -18.09
CA GLY A 30 -1.56 8.28 -18.97
C GLY A 30 -2.49 7.37 -18.15
N SER A 31 -3.56 6.87 -18.76
CA SER A 31 -4.52 6.00 -18.04
C SER A 31 -3.78 4.88 -17.29
N TYR A 32 -4.13 4.64 -16.01
CA TYR A 32 -3.57 3.57 -15.17
C TYR A 32 -3.35 2.29 -15.97
N ARG A 33 -2.16 1.69 -15.90
CA ARG A 33 -1.84 0.53 -16.74
C ARG A 33 -2.60 -0.73 -16.34
N ILE A 34 -2.97 -0.90 -15.07
CA ILE A 34 -3.89 -1.96 -14.66
C ILE A 34 -5.26 -1.70 -15.30
N LYS A 35 -5.74 -2.65 -16.09
CA LYS A 35 -7.04 -2.58 -16.79
C LYS A 35 -8.04 -3.58 -16.21
N GLY A 36 -9.29 -3.50 -16.68
CA GLY A 36 -10.42 -4.22 -16.10
C GLY A 36 -10.34 -5.75 -16.15
N ASP A 37 -9.49 -6.32 -17.00
CA ASP A 37 -9.17 -7.74 -17.04
C ASP A 37 -8.26 -8.13 -15.84
N GLU A 38 -7.14 -7.43 -15.65
CA GLU A 38 -6.26 -7.64 -14.49
C GLU A 38 -6.97 -7.29 -13.18
N MET A 39 -7.82 -6.26 -13.14
CA MET A 39 -8.64 -5.94 -11.96
C MET A 39 -9.55 -7.11 -11.57
N ARG A 40 -10.20 -7.75 -12.55
CA ARG A 40 -11.06 -8.91 -12.30
C ARG A 40 -10.26 -10.10 -11.77
N GLU A 41 -9.06 -10.33 -12.30
CA GLU A 41 -8.18 -11.37 -11.79
C GLU A 41 -7.78 -11.10 -10.34
N VAL A 42 -7.41 -9.86 -10.01
CA VAL A 42 -7.10 -9.47 -8.62
C VAL A 42 -8.30 -9.74 -7.72
N MET A 43 -9.50 -9.26 -8.08
CA MET A 43 -10.72 -9.46 -7.28
C MET A 43 -11.08 -10.93 -7.06
N GLN A 44 -10.74 -11.81 -8.01
CA GLN A 44 -10.96 -13.26 -7.89
C GLN A 44 -9.86 -13.96 -7.09
N ALA A 45 -8.64 -13.40 -7.09
CA ALA A 45 -7.48 -14.01 -6.47
C ALA A 45 -7.33 -13.64 -4.99
N VAL A 46 -7.72 -12.44 -4.57
CA VAL A 46 -7.51 -11.92 -3.22
C VAL A 46 -8.31 -12.67 -2.14
N GLN A 47 -7.71 -12.81 -0.97
CA GLN A 47 -8.33 -13.37 0.23
C GLN A 47 -8.05 -12.46 1.44
N PRO A 48 -8.99 -12.37 2.41
CA PRO A 48 -8.80 -11.56 3.61
C PRO A 48 -7.45 -11.83 4.29
N GLY A 49 -6.69 -10.77 4.56
CA GLY A 49 -5.34 -10.83 5.12
C GLY A 49 -4.22 -10.75 4.09
N ASP A 50 -4.53 -10.77 2.79
CA ASP A 50 -3.54 -10.53 1.74
C ASP A 50 -2.97 -9.10 1.85
N ILE A 51 -1.67 -9.00 1.58
CA ILE A 51 -0.94 -7.74 1.48
C ILE A 51 -0.89 -7.35 0.01
N LEU A 52 -1.42 -6.18 -0.30
CA LEU A 52 -1.43 -5.61 -1.65
C LEU A 52 -0.29 -4.61 -1.76
N VAL A 53 0.59 -4.77 -2.74
CA VAL A 53 1.63 -3.77 -3.04
C VAL A 53 1.40 -3.21 -4.44
N ARG A 54 1.53 -1.89 -4.59
CA ARG A 54 1.29 -1.19 -5.86
C ARG A 54 2.36 -0.13 -6.14
N GLY A 55 2.47 0.24 -7.40
CA GLY A 55 3.33 1.32 -7.86
C GLY A 55 2.73 2.11 -9.00
N TYR A 56 3.29 3.30 -9.20
CA TYR A 56 2.84 4.29 -10.16
C TYR A 56 4.04 4.72 -11.01
N VAL A 57 3.81 4.88 -12.32
CA VAL A 57 4.80 5.40 -13.25
C VAL A 57 4.66 6.92 -13.32
N ASN A 58 5.79 7.63 -13.29
CA ASN A 58 5.85 9.10 -13.35
C ASN A 58 5.20 9.86 -12.17
N TYR A 59 4.79 9.17 -11.10
CA TYR A 59 4.43 9.82 -9.85
C TYR A 59 5.70 10.19 -9.07
N LEU A 60 5.82 11.47 -8.71
CA LEU A 60 6.93 12.03 -7.96
C LEU A 60 7.01 11.55 -6.48
N ASP A 61 6.13 10.65 -6.05
CA ASP A 61 6.21 10.02 -4.72
C ASP A 61 7.32 8.96 -4.58
N GLY A 62 7.99 8.60 -5.67
CA GLY A 62 9.18 7.73 -5.64
C GLY A 62 10.37 8.30 -4.84
N TYR A 63 10.25 9.51 -4.29
CA TYR A 63 11.27 10.16 -3.46
C TYR A 63 11.18 9.85 -1.96
N LEU A 64 10.08 9.28 -1.45
CA LEU A 64 9.93 9.05 0.00
C LEU A 64 10.39 7.65 0.46
N ILE A 65 10.26 6.60 -0.35
CA ILE A 65 10.66 5.22 0.00
C ILE A 65 11.45 4.56 -1.15
N PRO A 66 12.64 4.00 -0.89
CA PRO A 66 13.39 3.29 -1.91
C PRO A 66 12.70 1.96 -2.29
N GLY A 67 12.49 1.71 -3.58
CA GLY A 67 11.88 0.46 -4.02
C GLY A 67 11.35 0.51 -5.44
N PHE A 68 10.94 -0.65 -5.97
CA PHE A 68 10.17 -0.74 -7.20
C PHE A 68 8.68 -0.47 -6.95
N PHE A 69 8.12 -1.03 -5.87
CA PHE A 69 6.78 -0.71 -5.39
C PHE A 69 6.83 0.49 -4.45
N SER A 70 5.85 1.38 -4.55
CA SER A 70 5.81 2.64 -3.79
C SER A 70 4.79 2.63 -2.66
N HIS A 71 3.86 1.67 -2.65
CA HIS A 71 2.75 1.66 -1.69
C HIS A 71 2.33 0.25 -1.30
N ALA A 72 1.74 0.13 -0.10
CA ALA A 72 1.21 -1.11 0.45
C ALA A 72 -0.17 -0.90 1.11
N GLY A 73 -1.00 -1.93 1.11
CA GLY A 73 -2.29 -1.97 1.78
C GLY A 73 -2.63 -3.38 2.25
N LEU A 74 -3.57 -3.49 3.19
CA LEU A 74 -4.06 -4.76 3.70
C LEU A 74 -5.47 -4.99 3.18
N TYR A 75 -5.70 -6.13 2.51
CA TYR A 75 -7.02 -6.52 2.06
C TYR A 75 -7.83 -7.11 3.22
N LEU A 76 -8.98 -6.50 3.48
CA LEU A 76 -9.89 -6.91 4.55
C LEU A 76 -10.99 -7.86 4.07
N GLY A 77 -11.28 -7.88 2.76
CA GLY A 77 -12.46 -8.56 2.26
C GLY A 77 -13.74 -7.86 2.68
N ARG A 78 -14.76 -8.64 3.04
CA ARG A 78 -16.06 -8.12 3.43
C ARG A 78 -15.98 -7.46 4.81
N VAL A 79 -16.44 -6.22 4.88
CA VAL A 79 -16.55 -5.44 6.11
C VAL A 79 -18.02 -5.08 6.31
N ASP A 80 -18.62 -5.64 7.35
CA ASP A 80 -19.99 -5.34 7.79
C ASP A 80 -19.99 -4.43 9.04
N ASP A 81 -21.17 -3.95 9.44
CA ASP A 81 -21.32 -3.02 10.57
C ASP A 81 -20.78 -3.57 11.90
N ASP A 82 -20.77 -4.89 12.09
CA ASP A 82 -20.22 -5.53 13.29
C ASP A 82 -18.73 -5.20 13.50
N ALA A 83 -18.00 -4.93 12.42
CA ALA A 83 -16.60 -4.54 12.49
C ALA A 83 -16.38 -3.17 13.15
N LYS A 84 -17.42 -2.33 13.27
CA LYS A 84 -17.36 -1.02 13.96
C LYS A 84 -16.88 -1.13 15.40
N ARG A 85 -17.10 -2.27 16.06
CA ARG A 85 -16.64 -2.52 17.45
C ARG A 85 -15.13 -2.40 17.63
N PHE A 86 -14.35 -2.56 16.55
CA PHE A 86 -12.90 -2.44 16.58
C PHE A 86 -12.41 -1.02 16.27
N VAL A 87 -13.28 -0.15 15.79
CA VAL A 87 -12.93 1.20 15.34
C VAL A 87 -12.94 2.16 16.52
N LYS A 88 -11.85 2.94 16.66
CA LYS A 88 -11.76 4.00 17.67
C LYS A 88 -12.66 5.19 17.31
N PRO A 89 -13.09 6.02 18.28
CA PRO A 89 -13.95 7.19 18.00
C PRO A 89 -13.41 8.12 16.91
N GLN A 90 -12.08 8.31 16.87
CA GLN A 90 -11.39 9.15 15.89
C GLN A 90 -11.54 8.64 14.45
N GLY A 91 -11.58 7.32 14.25
CA GLY A 91 -11.69 6.69 12.93
C GLY A 91 -13.12 6.46 12.46
N MET A 92 -14.13 6.69 13.31
CA MET A 92 -15.51 6.27 13.03
C MET A 92 -16.10 6.94 11.77
N HIS A 93 -15.73 8.19 11.50
CA HIS A 93 -16.16 8.93 10.31
C HIS A 93 -15.53 8.42 8.99
N LEU A 94 -14.47 7.62 9.08
CA LEU A 94 -13.78 7.00 7.94
C LEU A 94 -14.19 5.53 7.73
N PHE A 95 -14.97 4.97 8.65
CA PHE A 95 -15.41 3.59 8.56
C PHE A 95 -16.40 3.42 7.41
N ARG A 96 -16.17 2.38 6.59
CA ARG A 96 -17.01 2.04 5.45
C ARG A 96 -17.24 0.53 5.44
N THR A 97 -18.47 0.14 5.12
CA THR A 97 -18.81 -1.25 4.82
C THR A 97 -18.64 -1.52 3.32
N GLY A 98 -18.46 -2.79 2.96
CA GLY A 98 -18.32 -3.21 1.56
C GLY A 98 -17.86 -4.65 1.42
N GLU A 99 -18.00 -5.22 0.22
CA GLU A 99 -17.66 -6.64 -0.04
C GLU A 99 -16.15 -6.89 -0.16
N GLN A 100 -15.40 -5.91 -0.66
CA GLN A 100 -13.98 -6.04 -0.95
C GLN A 100 -13.25 -4.76 -0.54
N MET A 101 -12.94 -4.65 0.74
CA MET A 101 -12.33 -3.46 1.32
C MET A 101 -10.82 -3.62 1.47
N VAL A 102 -10.10 -2.52 1.31
CA VAL A 102 -8.67 -2.38 1.58
C VAL A 102 -8.47 -1.27 2.59
N ILE A 103 -7.60 -1.49 3.58
CA ILE A 103 -7.15 -0.46 4.51
C ILE A 103 -5.67 -0.16 4.28
N HIS A 104 -5.33 1.12 4.20
CA HIS A 104 -3.96 1.58 3.96
C HIS A 104 -3.76 2.99 4.53
N ALA A 105 -2.49 3.41 4.61
CA ALA A 105 -2.13 4.75 5.06
C ALA A 105 -1.63 5.60 3.89
N MET A 106 -2.19 6.78 3.66
CA MET A 106 -1.62 7.81 2.79
C MET A 106 -1.46 9.09 3.61
N ALA A 107 -1.05 10.19 2.98
CA ALA A 107 -0.74 11.44 3.66
C ALA A 107 -1.88 12.02 4.52
N GLU A 108 -3.13 11.73 4.17
CA GLU A 108 -4.34 12.10 4.92
C GLU A 108 -4.57 11.23 6.16
N GLY A 109 -3.78 10.17 6.34
CA GLY A 109 -3.87 9.20 7.42
C GLY A 109 -4.27 7.80 6.94
N VAL A 110 -4.67 6.96 7.90
CA VAL A 110 -5.18 5.61 7.66
C VAL A 110 -6.66 5.67 7.32
N PHE A 111 -7.04 5.12 6.18
CA PHE A 111 -8.44 5.05 5.72
C PHE A 111 -8.72 3.75 4.96
N MET A 112 -10.00 3.53 4.65
CA MET A 112 -10.50 2.37 3.93
C MET A 112 -11.02 2.78 2.55
N GLU A 113 -10.73 1.98 1.53
CA GLU A 113 -11.30 2.13 0.19
C GLU A 113 -11.72 0.78 -0.40
N ASP A 114 -12.60 0.82 -1.40
CA ASP A 114 -12.96 -0.35 -2.20
C ASP A 114 -11.74 -0.82 -3.03
N ILE A 115 -11.59 -2.13 -3.20
CA ILE A 115 -10.48 -2.72 -3.97
C ILE A 115 -10.38 -2.18 -5.41
N LEU A 116 -11.50 -1.80 -6.03
CA LEU A 116 -11.51 -1.20 -7.37
C LEU A 116 -10.79 0.14 -7.40
N ASN A 117 -10.94 0.94 -6.33
CA ASN A 117 -10.16 2.17 -6.19
C ASN A 117 -8.70 1.84 -5.91
N PHE A 118 -8.43 0.81 -5.08
CA PHE A 118 -7.06 0.42 -4.79
C PHE A 118 -6.30 -0.05 -6.05
N CYS A 119 -6.97 -0.74 -6.98
CA CYS A 119 -6.40 -1.24 -8.23
C CYS A 119 -6.10 -0.15 -9.27
N ARG A 120 -6.48 1.11 -9.03
CA ARG A 120 -6.15 2.25 -9.89
C ARG A 120 -4.68 2.63 -9.74
N CYS A 121 -3.82 1.84 -10.39
CA CYS A 121 -2.36 1.95 -10.35
C CYS A 121 -1.73 1.41 -11.65
N ASP A 122 -0.41 1.53 -11.77
CA ASP A 122 0.30 1.09 -12.98
C ASP A 122 0.83 -0.32 -12.90
N TYR A 123 1.09 -0.83 -11.70
CA TYR A 123 1.47 -2.22 -11.48
C TYR A 123 1.22 -2.57 -10.02
N MET A 124 0.83 -3.81 -9.77
CA MET A 124 0.60 -4.31 -8.42
C MET A 124 0.91 -5.80 -8.30
N MET A 125 0.97 -6.27 -7.05
CA MET A 125 1.07 -7.66 -6.66
C MET A 125 0.19 -7.94 -5.43
N VAL A 126 -0.25 -9.20 -5.34
CA VAL A 126 -0.95 -9.76 -4.19
C VAL A 126 -0.02 -10.74 -3.49
N LEU A 127 0.28 -10.48 -2.22
CA LEU A 127 1.11 -11.30 -1.37
C LEU A 127 0.26 -11.95 -0.28
N ARG A 128 0.44 -13.25 -0.05
CA ARG A 128 -0.32 -14.01 0.94
C ARG A 128 0.59 -14.65 1.96
N ARG A 129 0.07 -14.72 3.17
CA ARG A 129 0.65 -15.47 4.29
C ARG A 129 0.82 -16.96 3.90
N ASN A 130 2.01 -17.50 4.13
CA ASN A 130 2.34 -18.90 3.89
C ASN A 130 2.48 -19.67 5.22
N THR A 131 1.36 -20.20 5.74
CA THR A 131 1.31 -20.89 7.04
C THR A 131 2.15 -22.16 7.11
N SER A 132 2.58 -22.72 5.97
CA SER A 132 3.39 -23.96 5.94
C SER A 132 4.80 -23.78 6.49
N ILE A 133 5.33 -22.55 6.47
CA ILE A 133 6.68 -22.24 6.97
C ILE A 133 6.67 -21.58 8.35
N GLU A 134 5.48 -21.29 8.88
CA GLU A 134 5.32 -20.59 10.15
C GLU A 134 5.46 -21.51 11.36
N SER A 135 5.79 -20.93 12.51
CA SER A 135 5.71 -21.59 13.80
C SER A 135 4.26 -21.88 14.21
N GLU A 136 4.07 -22.82 15.14
CA GLU A 136 2.73 -23.12 15.68
C GLU A 136 2.08 -21.91 16.36
N ALA A 137 2.87 -21.08 17.02
CA ALA A 137 2.38 -19.86 17.66
C ALA A 137 1.84 -18.86 16.63
N ALA A 138 2.58 -18.64 15.54
CA ALA A 138 2.14 -17.76 14.47
C ALA A 138 0.88 -18.29 13.77
N ARG A 139 0.79 -19.60 13.49
CA ARG A 139 -0.39 -20.23 12.83
C ARG A 139 -1.72 -19.96 13.54
N HIS A 140 -1.72 -19.80 14.86
CA HIS A 140 -2.92 -19.47 15.63
C HIS A 140 -3.43 -18.04 15.44
N ILE A 141 -2.61 -17.14 14.87
CA ILE A 141 -3.04 -15.77 14.60
C ILE A 141 -4.12 -15.80 13.52
N SER A 142 -5.35 -15.42 13.86
CA SER A 142 -6.47 -15.40 12.92
C SER A 142 -6.50 -14.12 12.11
N PHE A 143 -7.19 -14.16 10.96
CA PHE A 143 -7.45 -12.95 10.18
C PHE A 143 -8.23 -11.89 11.00
N ASP A 144 -9.18 -12.31 11.83
CA ASP A 144 -9.96 -11.38 12.68
C ASP A 144 -9.07 -10.56 13.62
N GLN A 145 -8.01 -11.17 14.16
CA GLN A 145 -7.05 -10.45 15.00
C GLN A 145 -6.28 -9.39 14.20
N VAL A 146 -5.89 -9.70 12.96
CA VAL A 146 -5.22 -8.76 12.05
C VAL A 146 -6.18 -7.63 11.65
N MET A 147 -7.41 -7.97 11.28
CA MET A 147 -8.46 -7.01 10.92
C MET A 147 -8.79 -6.08 12.09
N ALA A 148 -8.93 -6.61 13.31
CA ALA A 148 -9.18 -5.80 14.49
C ALA A 148 -8.06 -4.78 14.72
N LYS A 149 -6.79 -5.20 14.60
CA LYS A 149 -5.64 -4.28 14.70
C LYS A 149 -5.68 -3.21 13.62
N ALA A 150 -6.02 -3.58 12.39
CA ALA A 150 -6.09 -2.64 11.27
C ALA A 150 -7.18 -1.58 11.50
N LEU A 151 -8.38 -2.00 11.89
CA LEU A 151 -9.51 -1.10 12.18
C LEU A 151 -9.24 -0.19 13.40
N GLN A 152 -8.46 -0.65 14.37
CA GLN A 152 -7.99 0.20 15.48
C GLN A 152 -7.01 1.31 15.05
N GLN A 153 -6.40 1.19 13.86
CA GLN A 153 -5.56 2.24 13.27
C GLN A 153 -6.33 3.20 12.38
N LEU A 154 -7.63 2.96 12.12
CA LEU A 154 -8.41 3.82 11.25
C LEU A 154 -8.45 5.26 11.79
N GLY A 155 -8.10 6.24 10.96
CA GLY A 155 -7.97 7.65 11.33
C GLY A 155 -6.65 8.03 11.99
N SER A 156 -5.71 7.10 12.20
CA SER A 156 -4.35 7.45 12.64
C SER A 156 -3.67 8.32 11.57
N PRO A 157 -2.95 9.39 11.95
CA PRO A 157 -2.23 10.23 10.99
C PRO A 157 -1.09 9.49 10.28
N TYR A 158 -0.65 10.03 9.15
CA TYR A 158 0.47 9.48 8.39
C TYR A 158 1.82 9.84 8.99
N ASP A 159 2.80 8.92 8.89
CA ASP A 159 4.18 9.24 9.19
C ASP A 159 4.98 9.63 7.95
N PHE A 160 5.06 10.94 7.69
CA PHE A 160 5.93 11.48 6.63
C PHE A 160 7.41 11.25 6.89
N GLN A 161 7.79 10.98 8.14
CA GLN A 161 9.18 10.74 8.47
C GLN A 161 9.51 9.24 8.42
N PHE A 162 8.56 8.29 8.46
CA PHE A 162 8.80 6.83 8.60
C PHE A 162 9.46 6.42 9.92
N ASN A 163 9.07 7.05 11.02
CA ASN A 163 9.55 6.78 12.35
C ASN A 163 8.81 5.59 13.00
N PHE A 164 9.36 4.38 12.82
CA PHE A 164 8.91 3.13 13.46
C PHE A 164 8.84 3.14 15.00
N SER A 165 9.25 4.22 15.67
CA SER A 165 9.09 4.38 17.12
C SER A 165 7.80 5.10 17.55
N ASP A 166 7.11 5.84 16.67
CA ASP A 166 5.84 6.51 17.00
C ASP A 166 4.66 5.86 16.26
N ILE A 167 4.06 4.85 16.90
CA ILE A 167 2.93 4.09 16.34
C ILE A 167 1.72 4.98 16.04
N ARG A 168 1.65 6.21 16.58
CA ARG A 168 0.53 7.13 16.33
C ARG A 168 0.58 7.71 14.92
N LYS A 169 1.74 7.70 14.26
CA LYS A 169 1.90 8.09 12.86
C LYS A 169 2.33 6.85 12.09
N LEU A 170 1.58 6.45 11.06
CA LEU A 170 1.88 5.23 10.31
C LEU A 170 2.04 5.54 8.83
N SER A 171 3.17 5.14 8.27
CA SER A 171 3.31 4.95 6.83
C SER A 171 2.55 3.70 6.36
N CYS A 172 2.42 3.53 5.04
CA CYS A 172 1.68 2.41 4.46
C CYS A 172 2.28 1.04 4.83
N THR A 173 3.61 0.93 4.86
CA THR A 173 4.31 -0.31 5.24
C THR A 173 4.36 -0.52 6.75
N GLU A 174 4.48 0.55 7.55
CA GLU A 174 4.37 0.50 9.01
C GLU A 174 2.99 0.00 9.45
N LEU A 175 1.92 0.49 8.81
CA LEU A 175 0.56 0.02 9.08
C LEU A 175 0.46 -1.49 8.88
N VAL A 176 0.87 -1.99 7.71
CA VAL A 176 0.84 -3.42 7.39
C VAL A 176 1.68 -4.22 8.40
N TYR A 177 2.89 -3.74 8.70
CA TYR A 177 3.79 -4.37 9.67
C TYR A 177 3.17 -4.46 11.07
N VAL A 178 2.58 -3.37 11.57
CA VAL A 178 1.93 -3.33 12.89
C VAL A 178 0.74 -4.29 12.95
N CYS A 179 -0.08 -4.35 11.90
CA CYS A 179 -1.24 -5.24 11.86
C CYS A 179 -0.82 -6.72 11.84
N CYS A 180 0.26 -7.04 11.12
CA CYS A 180 0.74 -8.41 10.91
C CYS A 180 1.88 -8.83 11.88
N ARG A 181 2.24 -7.97 12.84
CA ARG A 181 3.47 -8.11 13.65
C ARG A 181 3.67 -9.47 14.31
N ASP A 182 2.57 -10.16 14.64
CA ASP A 182 2.60 -11.43 15.36
C ASP A 182 3.08 -12.61 14.50
N PHE A 183 3.20 -12.45 13.18
CA PHE A 183 3.74 -13.47 12.27
C PHE A 183 4.70 -12.91 11.21
N ILE A 184 4.64 -11.61 10.90
CA ILE A 184 5.36 -11.04 9.74
C ILE A 184 6.89 -11.16 9.85
N THR A 185 7.43 -11.21 11.06
CA THR A 185 8.87 -11.37 11.31
C THR A 185 9.39 -12.77 10.96
N GLU A 186 8.53 -13.80 10.95
CA GLU A 186 8.91 -15.15 10.50
C GLU A 186 9.24 -15.19 9.00
N TYR A 187 8.80 -14.18 8.25
CA TYR A 187 9.13 -13.97 6.84
C TYR A 187 10.40 -13.12 6.66
N GLY A 188 11.12 -12.79 7.73
CA GLY A 188 12.29 -11.91 7.69
C GLY A 188 11.95 -10.47 7.31
N ILE A 189 10.68 -10.06 7.46
CA ILE A 189 10.21 -8.72 7.19
C ILE A 189 10.35 -7.90 8.47
N GLU A 190 11.41 -7.11 8.52
CA GLU A 190 11.71 -6.22 9.64
C GLU A 190 12.19 -4.86 9.14
N PRO A 191 11.91 -3.76 9.87
CA PRO A 191 12.44 -2.45 9.51
C PRO A 191 13.98 -2.47 9.49
N LYS A 192 14.58 -2.06 8.37
CA LYS A 192 16.03 -2.07 8.17
C LYS A 192 16.60 -0.67 8.34
N LYS A 193 17.81 -0.56 8.89
CA LYS A 193 18.48 0.72 9.05
C LYS A 193 19.05 1.23 7.72
N HIS A 194 18.45 2.28 7.17
CA HIS A 194 18.95 3.02 6.01
C HIS A 194 19.78 4.22 6.46
N ARG A 195 20.99 4.38 5.90
CA ARG A 195 21.86 5.53 6.15
C ARG A 195 21.68 6.57 5.05
N PHE A 196 21.31 7.78 5.46
CA PHE A 196 21.34 8.99 4.65
C PHE A 196 22.60 9.80 4.99
N ILE A 197 22.88 10.84 4.20
CA ILE A 197 24.11 11.65 4.32
C ILE A 197 24.28 12.21 5.74
N PHE A 198 23.18 12.62 6.40
CA PHE A 198 23.22 13.28 7.72
C PHE A 198 22.52 12.52 8.86
N PHE A 199 21.83 11.41 8.57
CA PHE A 199 21.09 10.66 9.59
C PHE A 199 20.89 9.21 9.16
N SER A 200 20.44 8.36 10.07
CA SER A 200 20.02 6.99 9.75
C SER A 200 18.60 6.76 10.25
N LYS A 201 17.81 6.02 9.48
CA LYS A 201 16.43 5.73 9.84
C LYS A 201 16.08 4.27 9.55
N ASN A 202 15.29 3.66 10.42
CA ASN A 202 14.70 2.37 10.12
C ASN A 202 13.59 2.58 9.08
N ILE A 203 13.64 1.85 7.98
CA ILE A 203 12.67 1.92 6.89
C ILE A 203 12.27 0.49 6.53
N LEU A 204 10.99 0.30 6.28
CA LEU A 204 10.44 -0.89 5.68
C LEU A 204 9.83 -0.49 4.34
N SER A 205 10.35 -1.02 3.24
CA SER A 205 9.85 -0.73 1.89
C SER A 205 8.81 -1.76 1.45
N PRO A 206 7.90 -1.42 0.52
CA PRO A 206 7.00 -2.40 -0.08
C PRO A 206 7.75 -3.58 -0.72
N ASP A 207 8.93 -3.33 -1.28
CA ASP A 207 9.81 -4.36 -1.85
C ASP A 207 10.30 -5.38 -0.81
N ASP A 208 10.40 -5.02 0.48
CA ASP A 208 10.78 -5.97 1.54
C ASP A 208 9.72 -7.06 1.72
N PHE A 209 8.44 -6.73 1.58
CA PHE A 209 7.36 -7.71 1.56
C PHE A 209 7.46 -8.62 0.32
N VAL A 210 7.74 -8.04 -0.85
CA VAL A 210 7.83 -8.81 -2.11
C VAL A 210 8.98 -9.80 -2.09
N LYS A 211 10.15 -9.40 -1.58
CA LYS A 211 11.36 -10.22 -1.49
C LYS A 211 11.30 -11.29 -0.39
N SER A 212 10.32 -11.21 0.50
CA SER A 212 10.15 -12.17 1.60
C SER A 212 9.63 -13.53 1.11
N PRO A 213 9.60 -14.57 1.97
CA PRO A 213 8.96 -15.85 1.67
C PRO A 213 7.42 -15.84 1.59
N LEU A 214 6.75 -14.68 1.68
CA LEU A 214 5.31 -14.58 1.43
C LEU A 214 4.96 -15.18 0.06
N GLN A 215 3.81 -15.84 -0.04
CA GLN A 215 3.32 -16.41 -1.29
C GLN A 215 2.95 -15.29 -2.27
N LYS A 216 3.41 -15.40 -3.53
CA LYS A 216 3.06 -14.46 -4.60
C LYS A 216 1.83 -14.99 -5.31
N VAL A 217 0.65 -14.55 -4.90
CA VAL A 217 -0.63 -15.05 -5.39
C VAL A 217 -0.91 -14.55 -6.80
N TRP A 218 -0.64 -13.27 -7.04
CA TRP A 218 -0.89 -12.63 -8.32
C TRP A 218 0.13 -11.51 -8.56
N ARG A 219 0.50 -11.29 -9.82
CA ARG A 219 1.32 -10.16 -10.24
C ARG A 219 0.84 -9.60 -11.57
N SER A 220 0.92 -8.29 -11.70
CA SER A 220 0.58 -7.63 -12.96
C SER A 220 1.55 -8.01 -14.08
N ARG A 221 1.01 -8.12 -15.30
CA ARG A 221 1.73 -8.52 -16.52
C ARG A 221 2.74 -7.47 -16.96
N VAL A 222 2.47 -6.21 -16.61
CA VAL A 222 3.25 -5.04 -17.00
C VAL A 222 4.54 -4.87 -16.19
N ILE A 223 4.79 -5.70 -15.16
CA ILE A 223 6.06 -5.70 -14.41
C ILE A 223 7.19 -6.19 -15.34
N PRO A 224 8.22 -5.36 -15.63
CA PRO A 224 9.30 -5.76 -16.54
C PRO A 224 10.12 -6.93 -16.00
N ALA A 225 10.56 -7.84 -16.89
CA ALA A 225 11.37 -9.02 -16.52
C ALA A 225 12.64 -8.66 -15.72
N ARG A 226 13.26 -7.50 -15.98
CA ARG A 226 14.41 -7.02 -15.21
C ARG A 226 14.04 -6.71 -13.76
N ALA A 227 12.89 -6.07 -13.54
CA ALA A 227 12.39 -5.78 -12.20
C ALA A 227 12.00 -7.07 -11.49
N ALA A 228 11.31 -7.98 -12.19
CA ALA A 228 10.91 -9.29 -11.69
C ALA A 228 12.11 -10.10 -11.16
N ARG A 229 13.19 -10.21 -11.95
CA ARG A 229 14.44 -10.85 -11.51
C ARG A 229 15.07 -10.21 -10.26
N LYS A 230 15.05 -8.87 -10.16
CA LYS A 230 15.59 -8.14 -8.99
C LYS A 230 14.75 -8.37 -7.73
N LEU A 231 13.45 -8.62 -7.91
CA LEU A 231 12.48 -8.85 -6.84
C LEU A 231 12.33 -10.34 -6.48
N GLY A 232 12.88 -11.25 -7.28
CA GLY A 232 12.77 -12.70 -7.07
C GLY A 232 11.39 -13.26 -7.45
N ILE A 233 10.76 -12.71 -8.49
CA ILE A 233 9.40 -13.05 -8.96
C ILE A 233 9.33 -13.32 -10.47
#